data_AF-A0A9E2X0P9-F1
#
_entry.id   AF-A0A9E2X0P9-F1
#
_cell.length_a   1.000
_cell.length_b   1.000
_cell.length_c   1.000
_cell.angle_alpha   90.00
_cell.angle_beta   90.00
_cell.angle_gamma   90.00
#
_symmetry.space_group_name_H-M   'P 1'
#
loop_
_entity.id
_entity.type
_entity.pdbx_description
1 polymer ?
#
loop_
_entity_poly.entity_id
_entity_poly.type
_entity_poly.pdbx_seq_one_letter_code
_entity_poly.pdbx_strand_id
1 'polypeptide(L)'
;MPRKKTGILILYAIFITVNLSLAQKNNSYPKDDDPLHVKVRMYEQLMLDNHWNEGTILFHALHHQDGKNIDGFGLHSDLIDATGEMLVAYSCKYAITKDKKDKKIADQVFDGILKAETVTGVPGLVARGFYKANEPQWFEKAWYDEWHWSSSMPGYRWLGDQSIDKLVSVFHSLGMYYELAADEAYKKKVEGLLSRFIGKIVNDNFRIMDLDGKLTLWGNMCPDLPHNKLNSLVALAAVKAAQQFTGESRFASAYKMLIEKYHYDDRQLLTNHLFPEHMRHIWDDYHAVRSLYTVMQYETDPDLLNKYRMTLNRQWYVWKDITFEEESTIFYIMLYDLMTGENAMEDPARIDVLKSMNGHKRGTRTFNLPMEDGSRMKITTEYDRASTAFIRNYWFGRYFGFVDPNW
;
A
#
# COMPACT_ATOMS: atom_id res chain seq x y z
N MET A 1 70.78 17.95 13.04
CA MET A 1 69.61 18.30 13.87
C MET A 1 68.37 18.33 13.00
N PRO A 2 67.34 17.48 13.25
CA PRO A 2 66.29 17.22 12.28
C PRO A 2 65.09 18.17 12.38
N ARG A 3 64.44 18.41 11.24
CA ARG A 3 63.23 19.22 11.02
C ARG A 3 62.00 18.55 11.65
N LYS A 4 61.19 19.33 12.38
CA LYS A 4 59.85 18.95 12.85
C LYS A 4 58.90 18.78 11.66
N LYS A 5 58.33 17.59 11.48
CA LYS A 5 57.13 17.36 10.66
C LYS A 5 55.92 17.43 11.58
N THR A 6 55.05 18.42 11.37
CA THR A 6 53.75 18.52 12.03
C THR A 6 52.78 17.64 11.26
N GLY A 7 52.45 16.47 11.80
CA GLY A 7 51.40 15.60 11.27
C GLY A 7 50.04 16.09 11.77
N ILE A 8 49.15 16.48 10.86
CA ILE A 8 47.74 16.71 11.13
C ILE A 8 47.07 15.34 11.15
N LEU A 9 46.63 14.90 12.33
CA LEU A 9 45.85 13.68 12.51
C LEU A 9 44.38 14.02 12.21
N ILE A 10 43.90 13.68 11.02
CA ILE A 10 42.47 13.76 10.69
C ILE A 10 41.80 12.53 11.33
N LEU A 11 41.12 12.74 12.47
CA LEU A 11 40.21 11.75 13.04
C LEU A 11 38.99 11.64 12.12
N TYR A 12 38.92 10.56 11.34
CA TYR A 12 37.65 10.12 10.77
C TYR A 12 36.76 9.62 11.91
N ALA A 13 35.82 10.45 12.35
CA ALA A 13 34.71 10.00 13.18
C ALA A 13 33.82 9.10 12.30
N ILE A 14 34.04 7.79 12.36
CA ILE A 14 33.10 6.81 11.83
C ILE A 14 31.85 6.92 12.73
N PHE A 15 30.81 7.57 12.22
CA PHE A 15 29.47 7.44 12.80
C PHE A 15 29.00 6.00 12.53
N ILE A 16 29.36 5.09 13.42
CA ILE A 16 28.65 3.84 13.55
C ILE A 16 27.30 4.21 14.17
N THR A 17 26.27 4.32 13.35
CA THR A 17 24.90 4.22 13.84
C THR A 17 24.73 2.81 14.36
N VAL A 18 25.03 2.62 15.65
CA VAL A 18 24.64 1.42 16.38
C VAL A 18 23.12 1.51 16.49
N ASN A 19 22.40 0.85 15.58
CA ASN A 19 21.02 0.46 15.84
C ASN A 19 21.07 -0.53 17.01
N LEU A 20 21.02 0.00 18.23
CA LEU A 20 20.67 -0.79 19.40
C LEU A 20 19.26 -1.32 19.12
N SER A 21 19.15 -2.62 18.83
CA SER A 21 17.87 -3.29 18.68
C SER A 21 17.11 -3.21 20.00
N LEU A 22 16.26 -2.19 20.14
CA LEU A 22 15.26 -2.15 21.19
C LEU A 22 14.33 -3.35 20.93
N ALA A 23 14.07 -4.15 21.96
CA ALA A 23 13.07 -5.21 21.86
C ALA A 23 11.72 -4.59 21.45
N GLN A 24 11.07 -5.12 20.41
CA GLN A 24 9.69 -4.81 20.01
C GLN A 24 8.78 -4.94 21.24
N LYS A 25 8.40 -3.83 21.87
CA LYS A 25 7.63 -3.85 23.13
C LYS A 25 6.71 -2.65 23.28
N ASN A 26 6.34 -1.95 22.20
CA ASN A 26 5.21 -1.06 22.33
C ASN A 26 3.94 -1.91 22.42
N ASN A 27 3.35 -1.96 23.62
CA ASN A 27 2.08 -2.60 23.91
C ASN A 27 1.13 -1.58 24.56
N SER A 28 1.33 -0.30 24.26
CA SER A 28 0.52 0.81 24.76
C SER A 28 -0.61 1.07 23.76
N TYR A 29 -1.65 0.25 23.83
CA TYR A 29 -2.87 0.43 23.05
C TYR A 29 -3.78 1.48 23.69
N PRO A 30 -4.51 2.27 22.89
CA PRO A 30 -5.50 3.18 23.42
C PRO A 30 -6.69 2.40 24.01
N LYS A 31 -7.43 3.07 24.88
CA LYS A 31 -8.73 2.60 25.34
C LYS A 31 -9.79 2.85 24.26
N ASP A 32 -10.86 2.08 24.30
CA ASP A 32 -11.92 2.19 23.29
C ASP A 32 -12.67 3.53 23.39
N ASP A 33 -12.69 4.17 24.58
CA ASP A 33 -13.30 5.46 24.87
C ASP A 33 -12.33 6.66 24.79
N ASP A 34 -11.06 6.44 24.43
CA ASP A 34 -10.12 7.54 24.18
C ASP A 34 -10.58 8.38 22.97
N PRO A 35 -10.37 9.71 22.98
CA PRO A 35 -10.64 10.56 21.82
C PRO A 35 -9.94 10.06 20.56
N LEU A 36 -10.56 10.26 19.38
CA LEU A 36 -10.07 9.74 18.11
C LEU A 36 -8.64 10.21 17.80
N HIS A 37 -8.35 11.49 18.01
CA HIS A 37 -6.99 12.03 17.83
C HIS A 37 -5.95 11.44 18.80
N VAL A 38 -6.36 10.93 19.97
CA VAL A 38 -5.49 10.21 20.90
C VAL A 38 -5.24 8.80 20.37
N LYS A 39 -6.32 8.08 19.99
CA LYS A 39 -6.23 6.74 19.38
C LYS A 39 -5.27 6.73 18.20
N VAL A 40 -5.42 7.65 17.26
CA VAL A 40 -4.59 7.75 16.05
C VAL A 40 -3.12 7.93 16.40
N ARG A 41 -2.79 8.86 17.32
CA ARG A 41 -1.40 9.09 17.74
C ARG A 41 -0.76 7.84 18.35
N MET A 42 -1.51 7.09 19.15
CA MET A 42 -1.02 5.86 19.78
C MET A 42 -0.82 4.75 18.74
N TYR A 43 -1.77 4.56 17.82
CA TYR A 43 -1.62 3.59 16.73
C TYR A 43 -0.50 3.98 15.75
N GLU A 44 -0.31 5.27 15.45
CA GLU A 44 0.86 5.73 14.67
C GLU A 44 2.16 5.30 15.33
N GLN A 45 2.30 5.50 16.64
CA GLN A 45 3.48 5.09 17.37
C GLN A 45 3.65 3.57 17.36
N LEU A 46 2.56 2.79 17.52
CA LEU A 46 2.59 1.33 17.39
C LEU A 46 3.04 0.88 16.00
N MET A 47 2.63 1.54 14.92
CA MET A 47 3.07 1.21 13.56
C MET A 47 4.57 1.48 13.39
N LEU A 48 5.06 2.61 13.89
CA LEU A 48 6.48 2.98 13.79
C LEU A 48 7.37 2.08 14.67
N ASP A 49 6.88 1.62 15.82
CA ASP A 49 7.68 0.82 16.75
C ASP A 49 7.66 -0.68 16.41
N ASN A 50 6.49 -1.21 16.01
CA ASN A 50 6.32 -2.66 15.86
C ASN A 50 6.26 -3.11 14.40
N HIS A 51 5.75 -2.30 13.48
CA HIS A 51 5.53 -2.73 12.09
C HIS A 51 6.59 -2.22 11.12
N TRP A 52 7.38 -1.22 11.53
CA TRP A 52 8.37 -0.59 10.68
C TRP A 52 9.46 -1.56 10.25
N ASN A 53 9.68 -1.65 8.94
CA ASN A 53 10.70 -2.46 8.31
C ASN A 53 11.36 -1.64 7.19
N GLU A 54 12.37 -0.86 7.55
CA GLU A 54 13.19 -0.07 6.60
C GLU A 54 12.37 0.81 5.63
N GLY A 55 11.37 1.52 6.15
CA GLY A 55 10.47 2.35 5.32
C GLY A 55 9.21 1.62 4.86
N THR A 56 9.07 0.32 5.12
CA THR A 56 7.82 -0.41 4.87
C THR A 56 7.11 -0.74 6.16
N ILE A 57 5.84 -1.11 6.06
CA ILE A 57 5.00 -1.46 7.21
C ILE A 57 4.56 -2.91 7.02
N LEU A 58 4.97 -3.78 7.95
CA LEU A 58 4.51 -5.17 7.99
C LEU A 58 3.01 -5.22 8.21
N PHE A 59 2.28 -5.98 7.39
CA PHE A 59 0.83 -6.14 7.58
C PHE A 59 0.52 -6.90 8.87
N HIS A 60 1.29 -7.96 9.16
CA HIS A 60 1.31 -8.60 10.47
C HIS A 60 2.74 -8.64 10.99
N ALA A 61 3.01 -7.91 12.07
CA ALA A 61 4.25 -8.05 12.83
C ALA A 61 4.10 -9.25 13.77
N LEU A 62 5.03 -10.20 13.70
CA LEU A 62 5.04 -11.38 14.54
C LEU A 62 6.06 -11.19 15.67
N HIS A 63 5.79 -11.76 16.84
CA HIS A 63 6.70 -11.68 17.98
C HIS A 63 7.46 -13.00 18.13
N HIS A 64 8.79 -12.97 18.01
CA HIS A 64 9.59 -14.19 18.10
C HIS A 64 9.37 -14.91 19.43
N GLN A 65 9.27 -16.24 19.42
CA GLN A 65 8.95 -17.04 20.63
C GLN A 65 9.96 -16.87 21.76
N ASP A 66 11.25 -16.74 21.43
CA ASP A 66 12.33 -16.46 22.38
C ASP A 66 12.37 -14.99 22.87
N GLY A 67 11.43 -14.15 22.45
CA GLY A 67 11.36 -12.73 22.79
C GLY A 67 12.42 -11.84 22.10
N LYS A 68 13.17 -12.39 21.13
CA LYS A 68 14.11 -11.62 20.30
C LYS A 68 13.35 -10.71 19.34
N ASN A 69 13.81 -9.48 19.17
CA ASN A 69 13.33 -8.63 18.10
C ASN A 69 14.10 -8.95 16.83
N ILE A 70 13.38 -9.27 15.77
CA ILE A 70 13.93 -9.49 14.44
C ILE A 70 13.21 -8.51 13.52
N ASP A 71 13.96 -7.57 12.96
CA ASP A 71 13.41 -6.58 12.03
C ASP A 71 12.77 -7.30 10.83
N GLY A 72 11.57 -6.87 10.45
CA GLY A 72 10.85 -7.52 9.35
C GLY A 72 10.30 -8.91 9.70
N PHE A 73 10.26 -9.32 10.98
CA PHE A 73 9.72 -10.62 11.34
C PHE A 73 8.20 -10.61 11.34
N GLY A 74 7.61 -11.14 10.27
CA GLY A 74 6.20 -10.93 10.04
C GLY A 74 5.69 -11.55 8.76
N LEU A 75 4.46 -11.20 8.43
CA LEU A 75 3.80 -11.66 7.21
C LEU A 75 3.81 -10.51 6.20
N HIS A 76 4.38 -10.79 5.03
CA HIS A 76 4.75 -9.79 4.03
C HIS A 76 3.79 -9.71 2.83
N SER A 77 2.77 -10.57 2.76
CA SER A 77 1.88 -10.67 1.60
C SER A 77 1.24 -9.33 1.22
N ASP A 78 0.92 -8.50 2.23
CA ASP A 78 0.19 -7.25 2.09
C ASP A 78 0.99 -6.03 2.58
N LEU A 79 2.31 -6.18 2.62
CA LEU A 79 3.23 -5.11 3.05
C LEU A 79 3.08 -3.85 2.18
N ILE A 80 2.95 -3.99 0.86
CA ILE A 80 2.75 -2.84 -0.04
C ILE A 80 1.43 -2.11 0.23
N ASP A 81 0.36 -2.82 0.58
CA ASP A 81 -0.92 -2.18 0.91
C ASP A 81 -0.81 -1.38 2.21
N ALA A 82 -0.31 -2.02 3.27
CA ALA A 82 -0.12 -1.35 4.56
C ALA A 82 0.81 -0.13 4.45
N THR A 83 1.88 -0.26 3.67
CA THR A 83 2.84 0.81 3.39
C THR A 83 2.19 1.95 2.59
N GLY A 84 1.40 1.62 1.56
CA GLY A 84 0.66 2.61 0.76
C GLY A 84 -0.34 3.41 1.60
N GLU A 85 -1.06 2.77 2.51
CA GLU A 85 -1.97 3.46 3.43
C GLU A 85 -1.24 4.46 4.33
N MET A 86 -0.08 4.08 4.87
CA MET A 86 0.75 4.98 5.66
C MET A 86 1.32 6.12 4.83
N LEU A 87 1.65 5.88 3.56
CA LEU A 87 2.10 6.93 2.67
C LEU A 87 1.00 7.97 2.43
N VAL A 88 -0.24 7.53 2.16
CA VAL A 88 -1.39 8.44 2.04
C VAL A 88 -1.60 9.21 3.33
N ALA A 89 -1.60 8.51 4.48
CA ALA A 89 -1.82 9.12 5.78
C ALA A 89 -0.81 10.24 6.09
N TYR A 90 0.50 9.95 5.95
CA TYR A 90 1.54 10.94 6.21
C TYR A 90 1.58 12.06 5.17
N SER A 91 1.18 11.79 3.93
CA SER A 91 1.06 12.82 2.90
C SER A 91 -0.05 13.82 3.26
N CYS A 92 -1.23 13.33 3.65
CA CYS A 92 -2.32 14.17 4.15
C CYS A 92 -1.94 14.90 5.44
N LYS A 93 -1.33 14.21 6.40
CA LYS A 93 -0.86 14.80 7.66
C LYS A 93 0.10 15.96 7.41
N TYR A 94 1.16 15.73 6.63
CA TYR A 94 2.10 16.79 6.27
C TYR A 94 1.43 17.93 5.52
N ALA A 95 0.48 17.64 4.62
CA ALA A 95 -0.23 18.69 3.89
C ALA A 95 -0.96 19.66 4.83
N ILE A 96 -1.49 19.18 5.95
CA ILE A 96 -2.14 19.99 7.01
C ILE A 96 -1.10 20.66 7.92
N THR A 97 -0.15 19.90 8.47
CA THR A 97 0.72 20.35 9.56
C THR A 97 1.93 21.14 9.06
N LYS A 98 2.39 20.86 7.84
CA LYS A 98 3.69 21.27 7.28
C LYS A 98 4.88 20.90 8.16
N ASP A 99 4.74 19.94 9.08
CA ASP A 99 5.84 19.47 9.92
C ASP A 99 6.83 18.65 9.09
N LYS A 100 8.09 19.07 9.08
CA LYS A 100 9.17 18.38 8.37
C LYS A 100 9.40 16.96 8.88
N LYS A 101 9.00 16.63 10.11
CA LYS A 101 9.06 15.25 10.65
C LYS A 101 8.07 14.34 9.93
N ASP A 102 6.84 14.81 9.71
CA ASP A 102 5.82 14.05 8.99
C ASP A 102 6.24 13.85 7.52
N LYS A 103 6.79 14.89 6.89
CA LYS A 103 7.37 14.76 5.54
C LYS A 103 8.48 13.72 5.50
N LYS A 104 9.40 13.76 6.46
CA LYS A 104 10.51 12.80 6.52
C LYS A 104 10.01 11.36 6.62
N ILE A 105 8.93 11.11 7.38
CA ILE A 105 8.33 9.78 7.45
C ILE A 105 7.70 9.43 6.11
N ALA A 106 6.95 10.32 5.46
CA ALA A 106 6.40 10.08 4.11
C ALA A 106 7.50 9.73 3.10
N ASP A 107 8.60 10.49 3.09
CA ASP A 107 9.77 10.26 2.23
C ASP A 107 10.40 8.87 2.49
N GLN A 108 10.55 8.48 3.76
CA GLN A 108 11.05 7.16 4.14
C GLN A 108 10.10 6.03 3.74
N VAL A 109 8.78 6.26 3.87
CA VAL A 109 7.76 5.29 3.45
C VAL A 109 7.80 5.08 1.94
N PHE A 110 7.92 6.16 1.17
CA PHE A 110 8.15 6.09 -0.27
C PHE A 110 9.44 5.34 -0.62
N ASP A 111 10.55 5.65 0.04
CA ASP A 111 11.83 4.96 -0.20
C ASP A 111 11.72 3.45 0.10
N GLY A 112 10.87 3.04 1.05
CA GLY A 112 10.52 1.64 1.29
C GLY A 112 9.80 0.96 0.12
N ILE A 113 8.82 1.64 -0.50
CA ILE A 113 8.16 1.16 -1.73
C ILE A 113 9.16 1.03 -2.88
N LEU A 114 10.05 2.02 -3.05
CA LEU A 114 11.13 1.97 -4.05
C LEU A 114 12.10 0.81 -3.79
N LYS A 115 12.39 0.53 -2.52
CA LYS A 115 13.23 -0.60 -2.12
C LYS A 115 12.57 -1.95 -2.47
N ALA A 116 11.24 -2.05 -2.44
CA ALA A 116 10.53 -3.25 -2.86
C ALA A 116 10.72 -3.56 -4.35
N GLU A 117 10.95 -2.57 -5.22
CA GLU A 117 11.44 -2.82 -6.59
C GLU A 117 12.92 -3.20 -6.58
N THR A 118 13.73 -2.43 -5.85
CA THR A 118 15.19 -2.58 -5.86
C THR A 118 15.64 -3.99 -5.44
N VAL A 119 14.99 -4.58 -4.43
CA VAL A 119 15.34 -5.88 -3.85
C VAL A 119 15.16 -7.05 -4.82
N THR A 120 14.33 -6.91 -5.86
CA THR A 120 14.14 -7.98 -6.87
C THR A 120 15.32 -8.07 -7.82
N GLY A 121 16.01 -6.94 -8.05
CA GLY A 121 17.05 -6.78 -9.05
C GLY A 121 16.52 -6.68 -10.48
N VAL A 122 15.19 -6.64 -10.66
CA VAL A 122 14.53 -6.56 -11.97
C VAL A 122 13.77 -5.23 -12.07
N PRO A 123 14.21 -4.30 -12.94
CA PRO A 123 13.49 -3.05 -13.18
C PRO A 123 12.02 -3.28 -13.52
N GLY A 124 11.13 -2.63 -12.77
CA GLY A 124 9.68 -2.74 -12.92
C GLY A 124 9.05 -3.98 -12.27
N LEU A 125 9.80 -4.81 -11.55
CA LEU A 125 9.25 -5.88 -10.70
C LEU A 125 9.32 -5.45 -9.24
N VAL A 126 8.16 -5.17 -8.65
CA VAL A 126 8.01 -4.83 -7.23
C VAL A 126 7.80 -6.11 -6.43
N ALA A 127 8.43 -6.28 -5.27
CA ALA A 127 8.21 -7.41 -4.36
C ALA A 127 6.95 -7.22 -3.50
N ARG A 128 6.30 -8.31 -3.06
CA ARG A 128 5.10 -8.26 -2.20
C ARG A 128 5.49 -7.74 -0.82
N GLY A 129 6.68 -8.17 -0.41
CA GLY A 129 7.43 -7.62 0.69
C GLY A 129 8.83 -8.20 0.73
N PHE A 130 9.64 -7.67 1.63
CA PHE A 130 11.02 -8.09 1.81
C PHE A 130 11.43 -7.95 3.26
N TYR A 131 12.46 -8.66 3.66
CA TYR A 131 13.12 -8.45 4.94
C TYR A 131 14.60 -8.85 4.86
N LYS A 132 15.38 -8.37 5.82
CA LYS A 132 16.79 -8.73 5.94
C LYS A 132 16.91 -10.07 6.66
N ALA A 133 17.61 -11.01 6.06
CA ALA A 133 17.72 -12.37 6.59
C ALA A 133 19.10 -12.96 6.29
N ASN A 134 19.64 -13.71 7.26
CA ASN A 134 20.78 -14.59 7.01
C ASN A 134 20.34 -16.00 6.60
N GLU A 135 19.09 -16.36 6.90
CA GLU A 135 18.47 -17.64 6.57
C GLU A 135 16.95 -17.48 6.43
N PRO A 136 16.26 -18.35 5.66
CA PRO A 136 14.81 -18.33 5.55
C PRO A 136 14.12 -18.50 6.90
N GLN A 137 13.06 -17.73 7.14
CA GLN A 137 12.29 -17.79 8.39
C GLN A 137 11.07 -18.69 8.26
N TRP A 138 10.57 -19.22 9.38
CA TRP A 138 9.43 -20.15 9.35
C TRP A 138 8.15 -19.53 8.78
N PHE A 139 7.97 -18.21 8.92
CA PHE A 139 6.79 -17.50 8.43
C PHE A 139 6.71 -17.49 6.90
N GLU A 140 7.82 -17.77 6.21
CA GLU A 140 7.83 -17.94 4.75
C GLU A 140 6.95 -19.10 4.29
N LYS A 141 6.67 -20.07 5.17
CA LYS A 141 5.81 -21.22 4.87
C LYS A 141 4.36 -21.03 5.30
N ALA A 142 3.98 -19.83 5.75
CA ALA A 142 2.66 -19.58 6.34
C ALA A 142 1.54 -19.39 5.30
N TRP A 143 1.84 -18.76 4.15
CA TRP A 143 0.83 -18.45 3.13
C TRP A 143 1.33 -18.53 1.69
N TYR A 144 2.40 -17.81 1.37
CA TYR A 144 3.01 -17.79 0.05
C TYR A 144 4.42 -18.35 0.15
N ASP A 145 4.76 -19.28 -0.73
CA ASP A 145 6.02 -20.04 -0.72
C ASP A 145 7.07 -19.54 -1.72
N GLU A 146 6.73 -18.54 -2.54
CA GLU A 146 7.63 -17.98 -3.57
C GLU A 146 8.63 -16.94 -3.01
N TRP A 147 9.50 -17.39 -2.10
CA TRP A 147 10.53 -16.55 -1.49
C TRP A 147 11.89 -16.70 -2.15
N HIS A 148 12.48 -15.57 -2.53
CA HIS A 148 13.77 -15.52 -3.22
C HIS A 148 14.83 -14.83 -2.39
N TRP A 149 16.09 -15.26 -2.59
CA TRP A 149 17.23 -14.44 -2.24
C TRP A 149 17.33 -13.28 -3.23
N SER A 150 17.57 -12.08 -2.73
CA SER A 150 17.77 -10.91 -3.58
C SER A 150 19.05 -11.03 -4.41
N SER A 151 18.94 -10.76 -5.71
CA SER A 151 20.07 -10.72 -6.65
C SER A 151 20.84 -9.40 -6.62
N SER A 152 20.19 -8.32 -6.17
CA SER A 152 20.72 -6.95 -6.12
C SER A 152 21.12 -6.50 -4.71
N MET A 153 20.57 -7.14 -3.68
CA MET A 153 20.77 -6.78 -2.27
C MET A 153 21.13 -8.03 -1.44
N PRO A 154 22.41 -8.46 -1.43
CA PRO A 154 22.85 -9.61 -0.63
C PRO A 154 22.40 -9.51 0.84
N GLY A 155 21.91 -10.61 1.41
CA GLY A 155 21.35 -10.66 2.77
C GLY A 155 19.88 -10.24 2.88
N TYR A 156 19.18 -10.11 1.76
CA TYR A 156 17.74 -9.87 1.72
C TYR A 156 16.98 -11.05 1.13
N ARG A 157 15.80 -11.31 1.70
CA ARG A 157 14.78 -12.17 1.11
C ARG A 157 13.58 -11.34 0.70
N TRP A 158 12.94 -11.71 -0.41
CA TRP A 158 11.75 -11.04 -0.92
C TRP A 158 10.74 -12.03 -1.45
N LEU A 159 9.46 -11.65 -1.36
CA LEU A 159 8.32 -12.47 -1.73
C LEU A 159 7.81 -12.09 -3.13
N GLY A 160 7.73 -13.09 -4.02
CA GLY A 160 7.22 -13.00 -5.40
C GLY A 160 5.69 -13.02 -5.53
N ASP A 161 5.21 -13.48 -6.68
CA ASP A 161 3.80 -13.61 -7.07
C ASP A 161 2.99 -12.32 -6.99
N GLN A 162 3.47 -11.18 -7.50
CA GLN A 162 2.75 -9.90 -7.39
C GLN A 162 1.27 -9.98 -7.82
N SER A 163 0.40 -9.33 -7.06
CA SER A 163 -1.03 -9.25 -7.36
C SER A 163 -1.43 -7.80 -7.72
N ILE A 164 -2.56 -7.66 -8.44
CA ILE A 164 -3.09 -6.37 -8.93
C ILE A 164 -3.42 -5.39 -7.81
N ASP A 165 -3.78 -5.87 -6.63
CA ASP A 165 -3.99 -5.07 -5.43
C ASP A 165 -2.75 -4.23 -5.09
N LYS A 166 -1.55 -4.80 -5.24
CA LYS A 166 -0.29 -4.10 -4.97
C LYS A 166 -0.06 -3.00 -5.99
N LEU A 167 -0.39 -3.25 -7.26
CA LEU A 167 -0.37 -2.22 -8.30
C LEU A 167 -1.31 -1.05 -7.94
N VAL A 168 -2.54 -1.35 -7.49
CA VAL A 168 -3.50 -0.32 -7.05
C VAL A 168 -2.95 0.50 -5.89
N SER A 169 -2.41 -0.17 -4.88
CA SER A 169 -1.81 0.51 -3.72
C SER A 169 -0.63 1.39 -4.14
N VAL A 170 0.22 0.94 -5.06
CA VAL A 170 1.33 1.75 -5.59
C VAL A 170 0.83 2.98 -6.32
N PHE A 171 0.03 2.86 -7.39
CA PHE A 171 -0.32 4.06 -8.16
C PHE A 171 -1.16 5.06 -7.35
N HIS A 172 -2.04 4.56 -6.47
CA HIS A 172 -2.91 5.43 -5.66
C HIS A 172 -2.10 6.19 -4.61
N SER A 173 -1.28 5.48 -3.81
CA SER A 173 -0.50 6.10 -2.74
C SER A 173 0.59 7.03 -3.28
N LEU A 174 1.24 6.65 -4.39
CA LEU A 174 2.23 7.50 -5.04
C LEU A 174 1.61 8.77 -5.61
N GLY A 175 0.39 8.71 -6.16
CA GLY A 175 -0.32 9.90 -6.61
C GLY A 175 -0.62 10.87 -5.48
N MET A 176 -1.14 10.38 -4.35
CA MET A 176 -1.37 11.20 -3.16
C MET A 176 -0.08 11.82 -2.63
N TYR A 177 1.01 11.05 -2.57
CA TYR A 177 2.31 11.56 -2.13
C TYR A 177 2.87 12.62 -3.08
N TYR A 178 2.77 12.39 -4.40
CA TYR A 178 3.26 13.30 -5.44
C TYR A 178 2.63 14.68 -5.32
N GLU A 179 1.31 14.73 -5.12
CA GLU A 179 0.54 15.97 -5.05
C GLU A 179 0.69 16.68 -3.70
N LEU A 180 0.77 15.94 -2.60
CA LEU A 180 0.62 16.52 -1.26
C LEU A 180 1.92 16.74 -0.50
N ALA A 181 2.96 15.94 -0.76
CA ALA A 181 4.15 15.89 0.11
C ALA A 181 5.50 15.84 -0.62
N ALA A 182 5.58 15.22 -1.80
CA ALA A 182 6.82 15.08 -2.53
C ALA A 182 7.39 16.43 -2.96
N ASP A 183 8.68 16.64 -2.70
CA ASP A 183 9.45 17.70 -3.35
C ASP A 183 9.89 17.27 -4.75
N GLU A 184 10.50 18.18 -5.50
CA GLU A 184 10.92 17.91 -6.88
C GLU A 184 11.88 16.71 -7.02
N ALA A 185 12.73 16.46 -6.02
CA ALA A 185 13.63 15.31 -6.07
C ALA A 185 12.87 13.99 -5.88
N TYR A 186 11.92 13.94 -4.94
CA TYR A 186 11.08 12.77 -4.73
C TYR A 186 10.06 12.57 -5.86
N LYS A 187 9.51 13.64 -6.44
CA LYS A 187 8.68 13.55 -7.65
C LYS A 187 9.40 12.84 -8.79
N LYS A 188 10.68 13.15 -9.05
CA LYS A 188 11.49 12.41 -10.04
C LYS A 188 11.66 10.94 -9.72
N LYS A 189 11.76 10.56 -8.45
CA LYS A 189 11.78 9.14 -8.06
C LYS A 189 10.44 8.45 -8.30
N VAL A 190 9.32 9.12 -7.97
CA VAL A 190 7.95 8.61 -8.24
C VAL A 190 7.76 8.38 -9.73
N GLU A 191 8.08 9.37 -10.56
CA GLU A 191 8.04 9.28 -12.02
C GLU A 191 8.83 8.06 -12.52
N GLY A 192 10.07 7.90 -12.04
CA GLY A 192 10.92 6.78 -12.42
C GLY A 192 10.36 5.41 -12.04
N LEU A 193 9.78 5.27 -10.84
CA LEU A 193 9.19 4.00 -10.39
C LEU A 193 7.93 3.66 -11.20
N LEU A 194 7.01 4.61 -11.39
CA LEU A 194 5.80 4.40 -12.18
C LEU A 194 6.13 4.07 -13.64
N SER A 195 7.11 4.78 -14.21
CA SER A 195 7.65 4.52 -15.55
C SER A 195 8.11 3.07 -15.72
N ARG A 196 8.90 2.54 -14.77
CA ARG A 196 9.42 1.17 -14.85
C ARG A 196 8.33 0.13 -14.58
N PHE A 197 7.59 0.28 -13.48
CA PHE A 197 6.62 -0.72 -13.04
C PHE A 197 5.44 -0.84 -14.01
N ILE A 198 4.73 0.26 -14.26
CA ILE A 198 3.56 0.24 -15.15
C ILE A 198 4.02 0.07 -16.60
N GLY A 199 5.19 0.60 -16.96
CA GLY A 199 5.80 0.39 -18.27
C GLY A 199 6.09 -1.08 -18.56
N LYS A 200 6.62 -1.84 -17.59
CA LYS A 200 6.82 -3.28 -17.72
C LYS A 200 5.48 -4.00 -17.96
N ILE A 201 4.46 -3.67 -17.18
CA ILE A 201 3.10 -4.25 -17.34
C ILE A 201 2.55 -3.98 -18.75
N VAL A 202 2.68 -2.75 -19.26
CA VAL A 202 2.27 -2.41 -20.63
C VAL A 202 3.05 -3.22 -21.67
N ASN A 203 4.38 -3.33 -21.53
CA ASN A 203 5.23 -4.11 -22.42
C ASN A 203 4.88 -5.60 -22.41
N ASP A 204 4.45 -6.12 -21.26
CA ASP A 204 4.02 -7.51 -21.08
C ASP A 204 2.54 -7.73 -21.45
N ASN A 205 1.94 -6.82 -22.23
CA ASN A 205 0.53 -6.87 -22.65
C ASN A 205 -0.45 -6.92 -21.47
N PHE A 206 -0.25 -6.02 -20.50
CA PHE A 206 -1.06 -5.87 -19.29
C PHE A 206 -1.05 -7.10 -18.38
N ARG A 207 0.09 -7.79 -18.32
CA ARG A 207 0.32 -8.88 -17.37
C ARG A 207 1.39 -8.47 -16.38
N ILE A 208 1.16 -8.77 -15.11
CA ILE A 208 2.23 -8.74 -14.12
C ILE A 208 2.97 -10.07 -14.27
N MET A 209 4.16 -10.00 -14.85
CA MET A 209 5.02 -11.16 -15.08
C MET A 209 6.02 -11.28 -13.93
N ASP A 210 6.19 -12.48 -13.40
CA ASP A 210 7.12 -12.78 -12.31
C ASP A 210 8.57 -12.94 -12.80
N LEU A 211 9.47 -13.21 -11.85
CA LEU A 211 10.89 -13.44 -12.06
C LEU A 211 11.19 -14.53 -13.08
N ASP A 212 10.37 -15.59 -13.13
CA ASP A 212 10.53 -16.70 -14.07
C ASP A 212 9.93 -16.44 -15.46
N GLY A 213 9.39 -15.23 -15.68
CA GLY A 213 8.75 -14.84 -16.93
C GLY A 213 7.37 -15.44 -17.14
N LYS A 214 6.72 -15.97 -16.10
CA LYS A 214 5.31 -16.39 -16.13
C LYS A 214 4.38 -15.35 -15.52
N LEU A 215 3.10 -15.45 -15.86
CA LEU A 215 2.05 -14.62 -15.30
C LEU A 215 1.86 -14.98 -13.82
N THR A 216 1.85 -13.96 -12.95
CA THR A 216 1.51 -14.15 -11.52
C THR A 216 0.05 -14.54 -11.34
N LEU A 217 -0.28 -15.18 -10.23
CA LEU A 217 -1.60 -15.79 -9.99
C LEU A 217 -2.77 -14.81 -10.18
N TRP A 218 -2.59 -13.57 -9.70
CA TRP A 218 -3.61 -12.52 -9.74
C TRP A 218 -3.26 -11.34 -10.64
N GLY A 219 -2.21 -11.45 -11.47
CA GLY A 219 -1.63 -10.36 -12.25
C GLY A 219 -2.22 -10.10 -13.64
N ASN A 220 -3.40 -10.64 -13.96
CA ASN A 220 -3.90 -10.62 -15.33
C ASN A 220 -4.86 -9.45 -15.62
N MET A 221 -4.38 -8.44 -16.36
CA MET A 221 -5.21 -7.40 -16.97
C MET A 221 -5.15 -7.46 -18.51
N CYS A 222 -4.65 -8.57 -19.08
CA CYS A 222 -4.40 -8.73 -20.51
C CYS A 222 -5.69 -8.67 -21.32
N PRO A 223 -5.77 -7.83 -22.37
CA PRO A 223 -6.97 -7.73 -23.20
C PRO A 223 -7.27 -8.99 -24.01
N ASP A 224 -6.24 -9.79 -24.27
CA ASP A 224 -6.34 -11.02 -25.07
C ASP A 224 -6.60 -12.27 -24.21
N LEU A 225 -6.65 -12.15 -22.88
CA LEU A 225 -6.96 -13.23 -21.94
C LEU A 225 -8.23 -12.92 -21.13
N PRO A 226 -9.05 -13.93 -20.78
CA PRO A 226 -10.14 -13.74 -19.83
C PRO A 226 -9.64 -13.20 -18.49
N HIS A 227 -10.26 -12.12 -18.01
CA HIS A 227 -9.95 -11.49 -16.71
C HIS A 227 -11.22 -10.90 -16.08
N ASN A 228 -11.16 -10.66 -14.77
CA ASN A 228 -12.23 -10.00 -14.02
C ASN A 228 -12.44 -8.57 -14.56
N LYS A 229 -13.70 -8.10 -14.65
CA LYS A 229 -14.04 -6.75 -15.13
C LYS A 229 -13.41 -5.63 -14.30
N LEU A 230 -13.17 -5.87 -13.01
CA LEU A 230 -12.37 -4.98 -12.16
C LEU A 230 -10.98 -4.70 -12.77
N ASN A 231 -10.35 -5.70 -13.37
CA ASN A 231 -9.01 -5.59 -13.92
C ASN A 231 -8.96 -4.65 -15.14
N SER A 232 -10.09 -4.46 -15.84
CA SER A 232 -10.20 -3.43 -16.89
C SER A 232 -10.13 -2.02 -16.29
N LEU A 233 -10.81 -1.77 -15.16
CA LEU A 233 -10.74 -0.50 -14.43
C LEU A 233 -9.32 -0.23 -13.91
N VAL A 234 -8.70 -1.24 -13.28
CA VAL A 234 -7.35 -1.14 -12.72
C VAL A 234 -6.34 -0.82 -13.81
N ALA A 235 -6.42 -1.46 -14.98
CA ALA A 235 -5.53 -1.19 -16.10
C ALA A 235 -5.65 0.27 -16.61
N LEU A 236 -6.88 0.77 -16.74
CA LEU A 236 -7.15 2.15 -17.14
C LEU A 236 -6.61 3.15 -16.12
N ALA A 237 -6.86 2.92 -14.82
CA ALA A 237 -6.36 3.78 -13.75
C ALA A 237 -4.82 3.79 -13.67
N ALA A 238 -4.18 2.63 -13.80
CA ALA A 238 -2.73 2.51 -13.77
C ALA A 238 -2.07 3.30 -14.91
N VAL A 239 -2.49 3.11 -16.17
CA VAL A 239 -1.89 3.85 -17.28
C VAL A 239 -2.25 5.33 -17.27
N LYS A 240 -3.43 5.71 -16.75
CA LYS A 240 -3.79 7.13 -16.55
C LYS A 240 -2.88 7.80 -15.52
N ALA A 241 -2.63 7.16 -14.38
CA ALA A 241 -1.69 7.66 -13.38
C ALA A 241 -0.27 7.78 -13.96
N ALA A 242 0.20 6.74 -14.66
CA ALA A 242 1.51 6.76 -15.30
C ALA A 242 1.62 7.87 -16.35
N GLN A 243 0.59 8.07 -17.18
CA GLN A 243 0.52 9.17 -18.14
C GLN A 243 0.64 10.52 -17.44
N GLN A 244 -0.16 10.75 -16.39
CA GLN A 244 -0.19 12.01 -15.66
C GLN A 244 1.16 12.37 -15.06
N PHE A 245 1.79 11.44 -14.35
CA PHE A 245 3.00 11.76 -13.59
C PHE A 245 4.27 11.70 -14.45
N THR A 246 4.39 10.73 -15.36
CA THR A 246 5.63 10.55 -16.14
C THR A 246 5.68 11.40 -17.41
N GLY A 247 4.51 11.76 -17.97
CA GLY A 247 4.41 12.42 -19.28
C GLY A 247 4.79 11.53 -20.47
N GLU A 248 5.04 10.23 -20.28
CA GLU A 248 5.46 9.34 -21.37
C GLU A 248 4.30 8.97 -22.29
N SER A 249 4.49 9.20 -23.61
CA SER A 249 3.46 8.99 -24.64
C SER A 249 2.97 7.54 -24.77
N ARG A 250 3.78 6.55 -24.33
CA ARG A 250 3.38 5.14 -24.34
C ARG A 250 2.17 4.87 -23.45
N PHE A 251 2.02 5.60 -22.33
CA PHE A 251 0.88 5.42 -21.44
C PHE A 251 -0.41 6.00 -22.00
N ALA A 252 -0.33 7.18 -22.64
CA ALA A 252 -1.45 7.75 -23.38
C ALA A 252 -1.90 6.84 -24.54
N SER A 253 -0.93 6.26 -25.26
CA SER A 253 -1.19 5.31 -26.35
C SER A 253 -1.83 4.01 -25.83
N ALA A 254 -1.34 3.49 -24.71
CA ALA A 254 -1.88 2.31 -24.04
C ALA A 254 -3.32 2.55 -23.56
N TYR A 255 -3.60 3.69 -22.93
CA TYR A 255 -4.95 4.09 -22.51
C TYR A 255 -5.92 4.13 -23.67
N LYS A 256 -5.54 4.84 -24.76
CA LYS A 256 -6.32 4.92 -25.99
C LYS A 256 -6.59 3.53 -26.59
N MET A 257 -5.58 2.68 -26.65
CA MET A 257 -5.72 1.31 -27.17
C MET A 257 -6.70 0.47 -26.33
N LEU A 258 -6.61 0.51 -25.00
CA LEU A 258 -7.52 -0.22 -24.11
C LEU A 258 -8.98 0.18 -24.33
N ILE A 259 -9.23 1.46 -24.61
CA ILE A 259 -10.56 2.01 -24.87
C ILE A 259 -11.02 1.66 -26.29
N GLU A 260 -10.31 2.11 -27.31
CA GLU A 260 -10.81 2.06 -28.69
C GLU A 260 -10.81 0.64 -29.27
N LYS A 261 -9.83 -0.19 -28.91
CA LYS A 261 -9.70 -1.55 -29.46
C LYS A 261 -10.34 -2.60 -28.57
N TYR A 262 -10.26 -2.42 -27.26
CA TYR A 262 -10.63 -3.46 -26.29
C TYR A 262 -11.85 -3.11 -25.43
N HIS A 263 -12.37 -1.88 -25.57
CA HIS A 263 -13.58 -1.39 -24.90
C HIS A 263 -13.50 -1.53 -23.38
N TYR A 264 -12.33 -1.25 -22.79
CA TYR A 264 -12.14 -1.35 -21.34
C TYR A 264 -12.98 -0.34 -20.56
N ASP A 265 -13.27 0.82 -21.17
CA ASP A 265 -14.19 1.84 -20.68
C ASP A 265 -15.63 1.34 -20.53
N ASP A 266 -16.06 0.40 -21.38
CA ASP A 266 -17.35 -0.30 -21.23
C ASP A 266 -17.25 -1.50 -20.30
N ARG A 267 -16.16 -2.29 -20.39
CA ARG A 267 -15.98 -3.48 -19.54
C ARG A 267 -15.93 -3.14 -18.06
N GLN A 268 -15.32 -2.02 -17.70
CA GLN A 268 -15.20 -1.57 -16.31
C GLN A 268 -16.56 -1.22 -15.67
N LEU A 269 -17.62 -0.99 -16.45
CA LEU A 269 -18.97 -0.78 -15.90
C LEU A 269 -19.43 -1.95 -15.03
N LEU A 270 -18.92 -3.15 -15.28
CA LEU A 270 -19.30 -4.37 -14.57
C LEU A 270 -18.26 -4.80 -13.52
N THR A 271 -17.49 -3.85 -12.96
CA THR A 271 -16.49 -4.14 -11.91
C THR A 271 -17.09 -4.82 -10.68
N ASN A 272 -18.35 -4.53 -10.33
CA ASN A 272 -19.03 -5.14 -9.18
C ASN A 272 -20.25 -6.00 -9.55
N HIS A 273 -20.53 -6.96 -8.68
CA HIS A 273 -21.72 -7.79 -8.71
C HIS A 273 -22.85 -7.16 -7.90
N LEU A 274 -23.91 -6.68 -8.55
CA LEU A 274 -25.10 -6.18 -7.84
C LEU A 274 -25.95 -7.32 -7.28
N PHE A 275 -26.01 -8.44 -8.00
CA PHE A 275 -26.75 -9.64 -7.64
C PHE A 275 -26.05 -10.90 -8.21
N PRO A 276 -26.11 -12.05 -7.51
CA PRO A 276 -26.57 -12.21 -6.13
C PRO A 276 -25.58 -11.61 -5.12
N GLU A 277 -26.08 -11.22 -3.96
CA GLU A 277 -25.32 -10.49 -2.93
C GLU A 277 -24.06 -11.23 -2.45
N HIS A 278 -24.10 -12.55 -2.37
CA HIS A 278 -22.94 -13.36 -1.95
C HIS A 278 -21.76 -13.33 -2.94
N MET A 279 -21.93 -12.79 -4.15
CA MET A 279 -20.84 -12.55 -5.10
C MET A 279 -20.19 -11.17 -4.92
N ARG A 280 -20.64 -10.37 -3.94
CA ARG A 280 -19.98 -9.11 -3.59
C ARG A 280 -18.72 -9.40 -2.79
N HIS A 281 -17.65 -8.71 -3.15
CA HIS A 281 -16.36 -8.83 -2.48
C HIS A 281 -15.89 -7.45 -2.05
N ILE A 282 -15.94 -7.18 -0.75
CA ILE A 282 -15.60 -5.87 -0.17
C ILE A 282 -14.14 -5.46 -0.44
N TRP A 283 -13.28 -6.45 -0.65
CA TRP A 283 -11.87 -6.26 -1.02
C TRP A 283 -11.72 -5.79 -2.47
N ASP A 284 -12.56 -6.30 -3.39
CA ASP A 284 -12.61 -5.84 -4.79
C ASP A 284 -13.07 -4.39 -4.87
N ASP A 285 -14.08 -4.03 -4.07
CA ASP A 285 -14.57 -2.66 -3.95
C ASP A 285 -13.47 -1.69 -3.47
N TYR A 286 -12.54 -2.18 -2.64
CA TYR A 286 -11.40 -1.40 -2.19
C TYR A 286 -10.44 -1.03 -3.31
N HIS A 287 -10.26 -1.93 -4.28
CA HIS A 287 -9.47 -1.67 -5.47
C HIS A 287 -10.24 -0.78 -6.45
N ALA A 288 -11.56 -0.99 -6.58
CA ALA A 288 -12.41 -0.20 -7.45
C ALA A 288 -12.43 1.27 -7.05
N VAL A 289 -12.63 1.59 -5.76
CA VAL A 289 -12.75 2.98 -5.31
C VAL A 289 -11.46 3.78 -5.49
N ARG A 290 -10.31 3.16 -5.22
CA ARG A 290 -8.98 3.79 -5.42
C ARG A 290 -8.65 3.97 -6.90
N SER A 291 -9.07 3.02 -7.73
CA SER A 291 -8.91 3.11 -9.19
C SER A 291 -9.82 4.18 -9.80
N LEU A 292 -11.08 4.26 -9.37
CA LEU A 292 -12.03 5.30 -9.78
C LEU A 292 -11.54 6.69 -9.39
N TYR A 293 -11.11 6.88 -8.13
CA TYR A 293 -10.55 8.15 -7.68
C TYR A 293 -9.38 8.59 -8.56
N THR A 294 -8.45 7.67 -8.83
CA THR A 294 -7.27 7.96 -9.65
C THR A 294 -7.63 8.31 -11.09
N VAL A 295 -8.47 7.51 -11.76
CA VAL A 295 -8.77 7.74 -13.18
C VAL A 295 -9.65 8.98 -13.37
N MET A 296 -10.64 9.20 -12.50
CA MET A 296 -11.54 10.36 -12.59
C MET A 296 -10.84 11.67 -12.26
N GLN A 297 -9.81 11.66 -11.41
CA GLN A 297 -9.03 12.86 -11.10
C GLN A 297 -8.27 13.42 -12.31
N TYR A 298 -7.85 12.55 -13.24
CA TYR A 298 -6.99 12.94 -14.38
C TYR A 298 -7.65 12.74 -15.75
N GLU A 299 -8.89 12.26 -15.81
CA GLU A 299 -9.64 12.20 -17.06
C GLU A 299 -10.28 13.55 -17.40
N THR A 300 -10.17 13.95 -18.66
CA THR A 300 -10.70 15.21 -19.19
C THR A 300 -11.78 15.00 -20.24
N ASP A 301 -11.87 13.80 -20.81
CA ASP A 301 -12.94 13.45 -21.74
C ASP A 301 -14.27 13.28 -20.99
N PRO A 302 -15.29 14.11 -21.28
CA PRO A 302 -16.57 14.05 -20.57
C PRO A 302 -17.33 12.74 -20.82
N ASP A 303 -17.17 12.08 -21.96
CA ASP A 303 -17.85 10.81 -22.26
C ASP A 303 -17.24 9.67 -21.43
N LEU A 304 -15.91 9.68 -21.26
CA LEU A 304 -15.23 8.71 -20.38
C LEU A 304 -15.55 8.98 -18.90
N LEU A 305 -15.57 10.25 -18.46
CA LEU A 305 -15.98 10.61 -17.10
C LEU A 305 -17.40 10.13 -16.79
N ASN A 306 -18.32 10.23 -17.76
CA ASN A 306 -19.67 9.68 -17.60
C ASN A 306 -19.64 8.16 -17.37
N LYS A 307 -18.82 7.40 -18.11
CA LYS A 307 -18.68 5.95 -17.91
C LYS A 307 -18.07 5.60 -16.54
N TYR A 308 -17.08 6.35 -16.07
CA TYR A 308 -16.54 6.15 -14.72
C TYR A 308 -17.56 6.51 -13.64
N ARG A 309 -18.34 7.58 -13.83
CA ARG A 309 -19.44 7.93 -12.92
C ARG A 309 -20.53 6.86 -12.90
N MET A 310 -20.84 6.22 -14.02
CA MET A 310 -21.77 5.07 -14.05
C MET A 310 -21.26 3.91 -13.19
N THR A 311 -19.96 3.58 -13.26
CA THR A 311 -19.36 2.57 -12.39
C THR A 311 -19.40 2.98 -10.93
N LEU A 312 -19.06 4.22 -10.62
CA LEU A 312 -19.15 4.75 -9.26
C LEU A 312 -20.57 4.67 -8.70
N ASN A 313 -21.60 4.99 -9.50
CA ASN A 313 -23.00 4.88 -9.10
C ASN A 313 -23.41 3.42 -8.85
N ARG A 314 -22.88 2.46 -9.63
CA ARG A 314 -23.09 1.04 -9.38
C ARG A 314 -22.42 0.57 -8.10
N GLN A 315 -21.23 1.08 -7.79
CA GLN A 315 -20.56 0.81 -6.53
C GLN A 315 -21.35 1.39 -5.35
N TRP A 316 -21.82 2.63 -5.50
CA TRP A 316 -22.66 3.31 -4.51
C TRP A 316 -23.94 2.56 -4.16
N TYR A 317 -24.57 1.88 -5.13
CA TYR A 317 -25.72 1.03 -4.88
C TYR A 317 -25.46 -0.02 -3.79
N VAL A 318 -24.22 -0.50 -3.67
CA VAL A 318 -23.79 -1.42 -2.61
C VAL A 318 -23.33 -0.64 -1.38
N TRP A 319 -22.48 0.37 -1.55
CA TRP A 319 -21.82 1.07 -0.44
C TRP A 319 -22.75 1.87 0.46
N LYS A 320 -23.86 2.37 -0.08
CA LYS A 320 -24.82 3.15 0.70
C LYS A 320 -25.40 2.38 1.89
N ASP A 321 -25.49 1.05 1.75
CA ASP A 321 -26.07 0.10 2.72
C ASP A 321 -25.00 -0.80 3.37
N ILE A 322 -23.70 -0.48 3.21
CA ILE A 322 -22.60 -1.33 3.68
C ILE A 322 -22.54 -1.38 5.22
N THR A 323 -22.16 -2.54 5.76
CA THR A 323 -21.79 -2.66 7.16
C THR A 323 -20.34 -2.21 7.35
N PHE A 324 -20.10 -1.34 8.33
CA PHE A 324 -18.76 -0.80 8.62
C PHE A 324 -17.92 -1.77 9.47
N GLU A 325 -17.90 -3.05 9.07
CA GLU A 325 -17.20 -4.13 9.78
C GLU A 325 -15.68 -4.11 9.53
N GLU A 326 -15.26 -3.64 8.37
CA GLU A 326 -13.85 -3.49 8.00
C GLU A 326 -13.43 -2.03 8.04
N GLU A 327 -12.24 -1.74 8.59
CA GLU A 327 -11.78 -0.35 8.77
C GLU A 327 -11.68 0.43 7.46
N SER A 328 -11.53 -0.23 6.31
CA SER A 328 -11.42 0.42 5.01
C SER A 328 -12.75 0.97 4.50
N THR A 329 -13.90 0.48 4.96
CA THR A 329 -15.21 0.74 4.32
C THR A 329 -15.65 2.20 4.36
N ILE A 330 -15.41 2.92 5.46
CA ILE A 330 -15.77 4.34 5.57
C ILE A 330 -14.98 5.22 4.59
N PHE A 331 -13.80 4.76 4.15
CA PHE A 331 -13.02 5.42 3.10
C PHE A 331 -13.78 5.47 1.77
N TYR A 332 -14.62 4.49 1.49
CA TYR A 332 -15.31 4.39 0.21
C TYR A 332 -16.33 5.51 0.09
N ILE A 333 -17.00 5.81 1.21
CA ILE A 333 -17.97 6.88 1.32
C ILE A 333 -17.29 8.26 1.23
N MET A 334 -16.15 8.46 1.92
CA MET A 334 -15.37 9.69 1.80
C MET A 334 -14.90 9.94 0.36
N LEU A 335 -14.43 8.90 -0.34
CA LEU A 335 -14.04 9.02 -1.74
C LEU A 335 -15.24 9.25 -2.66
N TYR A 336 -16.39 8.65 -2.38
CA TYR A 336 -17.63 8.91 -3.10
C TYR A 336 -17.99 10.40 -3.03
N ASP A 337 -18.02 11.00 -1.85
CA ASP A 337 -18.32 12.44 -1.70
C ASP A 337 -17.32 13.31 -2.46
N LEU A 338 -16.02 12.99 -2.40
CA LEU A 338 -15.00 13.75 -3.15
C LEU A 338 -15.15 13.65 -4.67
N MET A 339 -15.53 12.48 -5.19
CA MET A 339 -15.71 12.30 -6.63
C MET A 339 -17.04 12.84 -7.14
N THR A 340 -18.03 13.03 -6.25
CA THR A 340 -19.40 13.36 -6.63
C THR A 340 -19.84 14.76 -6.25
N GLY A 341 -19.25 15.36 -5.22
CA GLY A 341 -19.75 16.56 -4.56
C GLY A 341 -21.06 16.32 -3.78
N GLU A 342 -21.44 15.05 -3.55
CA GLU A 342 -22.54 14.69 -2.67
C GLU A 342 -22.09 14.74 -1.19
N ASN A 343 -23.07 14.66 -0.29
CA ASN A 343 -22.88 14.79 1.15
C ASN A 343 -23.21 13.49 1.89
N ALA A 344 -22.81 12.34 1.36
CA ALA A 344 -23.11 11.05 1.95
C ALA A 344 -22.52 10.92 3.36
N MET A 345 -21.37 11.55 3.65
CA MET A 345 -20.74 11.56 4.96
C MET A 345 -21.47 12.40 6.02
N GLU A 346 -22.44 13.25 5.64
CA GLU A 346 -23.24 14.05 6.60
C GLU A 346 -24.28 13.20 7.37
N ASP A 347 -24.50 11.94 6.97
CA ASP A 347 -25.33 11.00 7.72
C ASP A 347 -24.78 10.82 9.16
N PRO A 348 -25.58 11.11 10.21
CA PRO A 348 -25.14 10.94 11.59
C PRO A 348 -24.59 9.56 11.91
N ALA A 349 -25.13 8.49 11.32
CA ALA A 349 -24.65 7.13 11.55
C ALA A 349 -23.21 6.93 11.03
N ARG A 350 -22.83 7.60 9.94
CA ARG A 350 -21.49 7.54 9.35
C ARG A 350 -20.50 8.43 10.10
N ILE A 351 -20.96 9.56 10.64
CA ILE A 351 -20.19 10.39 11.56
C ILE A 351 -19.86 9.61 12.84
N ASP A 352 -20.83 8.85 13.38
CA ASP A 352 -20.61 8.01 14.56
C ASP A 352 -19.60 6.88 14.27
N VAL A 353 -19.62 6.31 13.07
CA VAL A 353 -18.57 5.38 12.62
C VAL A 353 -17.20 6.05 12.63
N LEU A 354 -17.05 7.26 12.08
CA LEU A 354 -15.77 7.98 12.10
C LEU A 354 -15.25 8.21 13.53
N LYS A 355 -16.11 8.65 14.45
CA LYS A 355 -15.73 8.89 15.86
C LYS A 355 -15.35 7.61 16.60
N SER A 356 -16.05 6.51 16.29
CA SER A 356 -15.85 5.22 16.94
C SER A 356 -14.75 4.35 16.29
N MET A 357 -14.18 4.78 15.15
CA MET A 357 -13.07 4.07 14.50
C MET A 357 -11.96 3.68 15.48
N ASN A 358 -11.38 2.51 15.27
CA ASN A 358 -10.34 1.94 16.11
C ASN A 358 -9.33 1.16 15.25
N GLY A 359 -8.14 0.94 15.79
CA GLY A 359 -7.15 0.04 15.20
C GLY A 359 -7.25 -1.38 15.75
N HIS A 360 -6.28 -2.21 15.41
CA HIS A 360 -6.21 -3.61 15.81
C HIS A 360 -5.42 -3.78 17.11
N LYS A 361 -5.96 -4.57 18.04
CA LYS A 361 -5.27 -4.95 19.28
C LYS A 361 -4.33 -6.13 19.05
N ARG A 362 -3.31 -6.28 19.91
CA ARG A 362 -2.42 -7.45 19.91
C ARG A 362 -3.23 -8.73 20.10
N GLY A 363 -2.91 -9.74 19.30
CA GLY A 363 -3.53 -11.06 19.37
C GLY A 363 -2.50 -12.17 19.55
N THR A 364 -3.00 -13.39 19.68
CA THR A 364 -2.20 -14.62 19.58
C THR A 364 -2.71 -15.44 18.40
N ARG A 365 -1.80 -16.00 17.61
CA ARG A 365 -2.14 -16.85 16.48
C ARG A 365 -1.31 -18.13 16.48
N THR A 366 -1.95 -19.22 16.06
CA THR A 366 -1.29 -20.50 15.84
C THR A 366 -1.20 -20.79 14.35
N PHE A 367 0.01 -20.98 13.86
CA PHE A 367 0.32 -21.40 12.49
C PHE A 367 0.53 -22.91 12.44
N ASN A 368 -0.01 -23.54 11.40
CA ASN A 368 0.21 -24.97 11.11
C ASN A 368 1.07 -25.06 9.86
N LEU A 369 2.38 -25.23 10.03
CA LEU A 369 3.35 -25.17 8.95
C LEU A 369 3.65 -26.57 8.40
N PRO A 370 3.75 -26.73 7.08
CA PRO A 370 4.18 -27.99 6.48
C PRO A 370 5.68 -28.25 6.75
N MET A 371 5.99 -29.49 7.11
CA MET A 371 7.36 -30.00 7.29
C MET A 371 7.76 -30.91 6.12
N GLU A 372 9.07 -31.13 5.93
CA GLU A 372 9.61 -31.95 4.84
C GLU A 372 9.20 -33.42 4.92
N ASP A 373 8.98 -33.94 6.13
CA ASP A 373 8.52 -35.30 6.40
C ASP A 373 6.99 -35.49 6.21
N GLY A 374 6.30 -34.45 5.71
CA GLY A 374 4.84 -34.44 5.55
C GLY A 374 4.06 -34.19 6.84
N SER A 375 4.73 -34.05 7.99
CA SER A 375 4.11 -33.66 9.25
C SER A 375 3.79 -32.15 9.26
N ARG A 376 3.09 -31.69 10.32
CA ARG A 376 2.81 -30.28 10.54
C ARG A 376 3.40 -29.81 11.86
N MET A 377 4.16 -28.73 11.80
CA MET A 377 4.64 -28.02 12.99
C MET A 377 3.62 -26.98 13.41
N LYS A 378 3.29 -26.93 14.70
CA LYS A 378 2.46 -25.88 15.28
C LYS A 378 3.34 -24.82 15.92
N ILE A 379 3.19 -23.57 15.48
CA ILE A 379 3.88 -22.42 16.05
C ILE A 379 2.82 -21.45 16.57
N THR A 380 2.82 -21.18 17.87
CA THR A 380 1.99 -20.15 18.49
C THR A 380 2.84 -18.92 18.80
N THR A 381 2.38 -17.74 18.40
CA THR A 381 3.10 -16.47 18.58
C THR A 381 2.10 -15.33 18.79
N GLU A 382 2.51 -14.29 19.51
CA GLU A 382 1.79 -13.02 19.51
C GLU A 382 1.95 -12.32 18.16
N TYR A 383 0.95 -11.57 17.75
CA TYR A 383 1.02 -10.76 16.53
C TYR A 383 0.27 -9.45 16.68
N ASP A 384 0.75 -8.44 15.96
CA ASP A 384 0.07 -7.17 15.76
C ASP A 384 -0.39 -7.08 14.30
N ARG A 385 -1.65 -6.69 14.07
CA ARG A 385 -2.16 -6.34 12.73
C ARG A 385 -2.02 -4.85 12.50
N ALA A 386 -1.57 -4.50 11.30
CA ALA A 386 -1.32 -3.11 10.94
C ALA A 386 -2.63 -2.30 10.95
N SER A 387 -2.64 -1.15 11.63
CA SER A 387 -3.79 -0.25 11.75
C SER A 387 -3.71 0.91 10.75
N THR A 388 -3.10 0.67 9.59
CA THR A 388 -2.73 1.73 8.65
C THR A 388 -3.92 2.32 7.90
N ALA A 389 -4.93 1.50 7.58
CA ALA A 389 -6.18 2.00 6.99
C ALA A 389 -6.95 2.90 7.97
N PHE A 390 -6.94 2.58 9.27
CA PHE A 390 -7.49 3.46 10.31
C PHE A 390 -6.75 4.81 10.37
N ILE A 391 -5.42 4.78 10.44
CA ILE A 391 -4.58 6.00 10.47
C ILE A 391 -4.79 6.83 9.18
N ARG A 392 -4.88 6.15 8.02
CA ARG A 392 -5.21 6.78 6.74
C ARG A 392 -6.56 7.45 6.78
N ASN A 393 -7.62 6.76 7.23
CA ASN A 393 -8.97 7.34 7.27
C ASN A 393 -9.00 8.63 8.08
N TYR A 394 -8.32 8.65 9.23
CA TYR A 394 -8.24 9.85 10.05
C TYR A 394 -7.55 11.00 9.30
N TRP A 395 -6.31 10.81 8.83
CA TRP A 395 -5.57 11.91 8.21
C TRP A 395 -6.14 12.34 6.86
N PHE A 396 -6.66 11.39 6.08
CA PHE A 396 -7.40 11.67 4.86
C PHE A 396 -8.66 12.48 5.16
N GLY A 397 -9.46 12.02 6.13
CA GLY A 397 -10.66 12.73 6.57
C GLY A 397 -10.37 14.11 7.14
N ARG A 398 -9.27 14.28 7.89
CA ARG A 398 -8.80 15.58 8.38
C ARG A 398 -8.40 16.52 7.24
N TYR A 399 -7.75 16.02 6.20
CA TYR A 399 -7.29 16.82 5.07
C TYR A 399 -8.44 17.30 4.20
N PHE A 400 -9.41 16.42 3.94
CA PHE A 400 -10.59 16.73 3.11
C PHE A 400 -11.79 17.27 3.89
N GLY A 401 -11.69 17.44 5.22
CA GLY A 401 -12.72 18.07 6.04
C GLY A 401 -13.85 17.15 6.54
N PHE A 402 -13.71 15.83 6.41
CA PHE A 402 -14.66 14.85 6.94
C PHE A 402 -14.50 14.58 8.45
N VAL A 403 -13.32 14.85 9.01
CA VAL A 403 -13.00 14.59 10.43
C VAL A 403 -12.69 15.91 11.12
N ASP A 404 -13.37 16.17 12.24
CA ASP A 404 -13.08 17.32 13.10
C ASP A 404 -11.79 17.06 13.92
N PRO A 405 -10.88 18.05 14.05
CA PRO A 405 -9.68 17.92 14.89
C PRO A 405 -9.94 17.58 16.35
N ASN A 406 -11.12 17.89 16.89
CA ASN A 406 -11.48 17.69 18.29
C ASN A 406 -12.10 16.32 18.58
N TRP A 407 -12.38 15.50 17.56
CA TRP A 407 -12.92 14.15 17.75
C TRP A 407 -11.92 13.20 18.40
#